data_AF-A0A7S4MEY5-F1
#
_entry.id   AF-A0A7S4MEY5-F1
#
_cell.length_a   1.000
_cell.length_b   1.000
_cell.length_c   1.000
_cell.angle_alpha   90.00
_cell.angle_beta   90.00
_cell.angle_gamma   90.00
#
_symmetry.space_group_name_H-M   'P 1'
#
loop_
_entity.id
_entity.type
_entity.pdbx_description
1 polymer ?
#
loop_
_entity_poly.entity_id
_entity_poly.type
_entity_poly.pdbx_seq_one_letter_code
_entity_poly.pdbx_strand_id
1 'polypeptide(L)'
;DLTQLNPEQKRAVDAFTASLRRKELLTIHKPTSSSYCINQRNFFSGHISTRSIPNENGWFWNVTHSTTQLCLEEFHLELAFKKVIPRKSVKPEHVNVQTPKYKLWLFHVTSKLPHPDDEEFSFLWCERGKPVEPESPLDASFFNV
;
A
#
# COMPACT_ATOMS: atom_id res chain seq x y z
N ASP A 1 -19.40 9.44 0.75
CA ASP A 1 -19.39 10.72 0.01
C ASP A 1 -17.95 11.21 -0.14
N LEU A 2 -17.47 11.41 -1.36
CA LEU A 2 -16.12 11.91 -1.66
C LEU A 2 -15.90 13.35 -1.18
N THR A 3 -16.96 14.12 -0.94
CA THR A 3 -16.86 15.52 -0.49
C THR A 3 -16.25 15.64 0.92
N GLN A 4 -16.41 14.61 1.76
CA GLN A 4 -15.90 14.58 3.13
C GLN A 4 -14.41 14.22 3.23
N LEU A 5 -13.80 13.81 2.13
CA LEU A 5 -12.39 13.44 2.11
C LEU A 5 -11.50 14.67 2.07
N ASN A 6 -10.46 14.69 2.90
CA ASN A 6 -9.40 15.68 2.78
C ASN A 6 -8.57 15.45 1.50
N PRO A 7 -7.75 16.44 1.06
CA PRO A 7 -6.97 16.31 -0.17
C PRO A 7 -6.01 15.10 -0.21
N GLU A 8 -5.50 14.66 0.95
CA GLU A 8 -4.63 13.49 1.06
C GLU A 8 -5.39 12.19 0.78
N GLN A 9 -6.57 12.05 1.40
CA GLN A 9 -7.47 10.90 1.22
C GLN A 9 -8.00 10.82 -0.21
N LYS A 10 -8.35 11.96 -0.82
CA LYS A 10 -8.77 12.02 -2.24
C LYS A 10 -7.71 11.43 -3.16
N ARG A 11 -6.44 11.87 -3.03
CA ARG A 11 -5.33 11.31 -3.81
C ARG A 11 -5.15 9.81 -3.62
N ALA A 12 -5.39 9.30 -2.40
CA ALA A 12 -5.31 7.86 -2.14
C ALA A 12 -6.40 7.09 -2.87
N VAL A 13 -7.64 7.59 -2.86
CA VAL A 13 -8.76 7.02 -3.60
C VAL A 13 -8.53 7.11 -5.12
N ASP A 14 -7.98 8.23 -5.60
CA ASP A 14 -7.62 8.41 -7.01
C ASP A 14 -6.55 7.38 -7.44
N ALA A 15 -5.53 7.15 -6.59
CA ALA A 15 -4.49 6.15 -6.86
C ALA A 15 -5.07 4.73 -6.88
N PHE A 16 -6.00 4.41 -5.97
CA PHE A 16 -6.71 3.14 -5.95
C PHE A 16 -7.54 2.93 -7.23
N THR A 17 -8.43 3.86 -7.54
CA THR A 17 -9.34 3.78 -8.70
C THR A 17 -8.58 3.70 -10.02
N ALA A 18 -7.52 4.50 -10.19
CA ALA A 18 -6.65 4.43 -11.37
C ALA A 18 -5.92 3.08 -11.53
N SER A 19 -5.72 2.35 -10.44
CA SER A 19 -5.01 1.06 -10.43
C SER A 19 -5.95 -0.13 -10.58
N LEU A 20 -7.24 0.05 -10.32
CA LEU A 20 -8.23 -1.02 -10.30
C LEU A 20 -8.33 -1.73 -11.66
N ARG A 21 -8.20 -0.99 -12.78
CA ARG A 21 -8.18 -1.54 -14.14
C ARG A 21 -7.00 -2.49 -14.41
N ARG A 22 -5.96 -2.44 -13.59
CA ARG A 22 -4.75 -3.27 -13.66
C ARG A 22 -4.61 -4.18 -12.46
N LYS A 23 -5.71 -4.45 -11.73
CA LYS A 23 -5.70 -5.23 -10.48
C LYS A 23 -4.91 -6.53 -10.65
N GLU A 24 -5.27 -7.35 -11.63
CA GLU A 24 -4.63 -8.66 -11.89
C GLU A 24 -3.11 -8.56 -12.09
N LEU A 25 -2.64 -7.56 -12.85
CA LEU A 25 -1.21 -7.34 -13.12
C LEU A 25 -0.45 -6.80 -11.91
N LEU A 26 -1.14 -6.16 -10.98
CA LEU A 26 -0.57 -5.55 -9.78
C LEU A 26 -0.76 -6.43 -8.53
N THR A 27 -1.48 -7.55 -8.66
CA THR A 27 -1.70 -8.51 -7.58
C THR A 27 -0.41 -9.27 -7.30
N ILE A 28 -0.01 -9.28 -6.03
CA ILE A 28 1.07 -10.11 -5.52
C ILE A 28 0.60 -10.86 -4.27
N HIS A 29 1.26 -11.97 -3.95
CA HIS A 29 0.82 -12.83 -2.86
C HIS A 29 0.97 -12.20 -1.46
N LYS A 30 2.07 -11.47 -1.22
CA LYS A 30 2.35 -10.84 0.07
C LYS A 30 3.20 -9.58 -0.10
N PRO A 31 3.11 -8.61 0.83
CA PRO A 31 3.96 -7.43 0.77
C PRO A 31 5.44 -7.82 0.86
N THR A 32 6.27 -7.15 0.06
CA THR A 32 7.73 -7.33 0.08
C THR A 32 8.42 -5.99 0.31
N SER A 33 9.75 -5.96 0.38
CA SER A 33 10.49 -4.69 0.49
C SER A 33 10.26 -3.76 -0.70
N SER A 34 9.94 -4.29 -1.88
CA SER A 34 9.57 -3.46 -3.04
C SER A 34 8.20 -2.81 -2.89
N SER A 35 7.32 -3.35 -2.05
CA SER A 35 5.97 -2.81 -1.81
C SER A 35 5.97 -1.41 -1.16
N TYR A 36 7.09 -0.99 -0.57
CA TYR A 36 7.27 0.39 -0.09
C TYR A 36 8.33 1.17 -0.88
N CYS A 37 8.60 0.77 -2.13
CA CYS A 37 9.25 1.64 -3.11
C CYS A 37 8.31 2.76 -3.56
N ILE A 38 8.87 3.93 -3.88
CA ILE A 38 8.10 5.11 -4.27
C ILE A 38 7.14 4.80 -5.43
N ASN A 39 5.89 5.23 -5.29
CA ASN A 39 4.78 4.99 -6.21
C ASN A 39 4.41 3.53 -6.47
N GLN A 40 4.97 2.56 -5.73
CA GLN A 40 4.59 1.16 -5.87
C GLN A 40 3.12 0.97 -5.49
N ARG A 41 2.41 0.15 -6.28
CA ARG A 41 1.00 -0.18 -6.09
C ARG A 41 0.85 -1.70 -6.16
N ASN A 42 0.26 -2.28 -5.14
CA ASN A 42 0.07 -3.72 -5.05
C ASN A 42 -1.35 -4.04 -4.61
N PHE A 43 -1.95 -5.05 -5.25
CA PHE A 43 -3.14 -5.71 -4.75
C PHE A 43 -2.75 -7.04 -4.09
N PHE A 44 -3.59 -7.49 -3.17
CA PHE A 44 -3.41 -8.76 -2.45
C PHE A 44 -4.76 -9.41 -2.25
N SER A 45 -4.85 -10.72 -2.41
CA SER A 45 -6.03 -11.48 -2.01
C SER A 45 -6.22 -11.41 -0.49
N GLY A 46 -7.44 -11.14 -0.04
CA GLY A 46 -7.78 -11.04 1.37
C GLY A 46 -7.24 -9.80 2.09
N HIS A 47 -7.22 -9.89 3.41
CA HIS A 47 -6.89 -8.79 4.32
C HIS A 47 -5.39 -8.76 4.69
N ILE A 48 -4.70 -7.65 4.40
CA ILE A 48 -3.29 -7.42 4.74
C ILE A 48 -3.16 -6.56 6.00
N SER A 49 -2.53 -7.08 7.05
CA SER A 49 -2.25 -6.30 8.27
C SER A 49 -0.98 -5.44 8.13
N THR A 50 -0.87 -4.35 8.88
CA THR A 50 0.35 -3.53 8.89
C THR A 50 1.59 -4.31 9.36
N ARG A 51 1.41 -5.35 10.19
CA ARG A 51 2.50 -6.23 10.65
C ARG A 51 3.06 -7.12 9.53
N SER A 52 2.26 -7.38 8.50
CA SER A 52 2.69 -8.19 7.35
C SER A 52 3.50 -7.38 6.33
N ILE A 53 3.52 -6.04 6.46
CA ILE A 53 4.36 -5.18 5.62
C ILE A 53 5.79 -5.24 6.18
N PRO A 54 6.80 -5.65 5.38
CA PRO A 54 8.17 -5.68 5.86
C PRO A 54 8.65 -4.31 6.32
N ASN A 55 9.49 -4.29 7.33
CA ASN A 55 10.16 -3.10 7.83
C ASN A 55 11.65 -3.41 7.96
N GLU A 56 12.45 -2.35 8.03
CA GLU A 56 13.88 -2.46 8.30
C GLU A 56 14.13 -2.27 9.81
N ASN A 57 15.35 -2.52 10.25
CA ASN A 57 15.72 -2.41 11.65
C ASN A 57 15.46 -0.99 12.17
N GLY A 58 15.00 -0.89 13.42
CA GLY A 58 14.82 0.36 14.14
C GLY A 58 13.52 1.13 13.91
N TRP A 59 12.61 0.65 13.08
CA TRP A 59 11.29 1.24 12.95
C TRP A 59 10.22 0.19 12.61
N PHE A 60 8.95 0.54 12.79
CA PHE A 60 7.81 -0.31 12.45
C PHE A 60 6.70 0.51 11.80
N TRP A 61 5.80 -0.13 11.06
CA TRP A 61 4.64 0.52 10.47
C TRP A 61 3.56 0.79 11.51
N ASN A 62 3.11 2.04 11.56
CA ASN A 62 2.06 2.50 12.45
C ASN A 62 0.95 3.21 11.68
N VAL A 63 -0.29 2.99 12.08
CA VAL A 63 -1.45 3.68 11.52
C VAL A 63 -1.57 5.06 12.16
N THR A 64 -1.65 6.13 11.37
CA THR A 64 -1.65 7.51 11.92
C THR A 64 -3.02 8.05 12.27
N HIS A 65 -4.06 7.56 11.60
CA HIS A 65 -5.42 8.09 11.65
C HIS A 65 -6.41 6.96 11.84
N SER A 66 -7.63 7.30 12.27
CA SER A 66 -8.75 6.36 12.21
C SER A 66 -8.97 5.86 10.78
N THR A 67 -9.43 4.62 10.67
CA THR A 67 -9.84 4.04 9.40
C THR A 67 -10.97 4.89 8.81
N THR A 68 -10.82 5.29 7.56
CA THR A 68 -11.87 5.98 6.80
C THR A 68 -12.65 4.95 6.00
N GLN A 69 -13.97 5.02 6.06
CA GLN A 69 -14.85 4.19 5.25
C GLN A 69 -15.42 5.02 4.09
N LEU A 70 -15.49 4.40 2.92
CA LEU A 70 -16.01 5.02 1.73
C LEU A 70 -16.65 3.97 0.84
N CYS A 71 -17.90 4.18 0.43
CA CYS A 71 -18.45 3.42 -0.67
C CYS A 71 -18.16 4.10 -2.01
N LEU A 72 -17.69 3.31 -2.97
CA LEU A 72 -17.62 3.65 -4.38
C LEU A 72 -18.75 2.90 -5.12
N GLU A 73 -19.90 3.56 -5.23
CA GLU A 73 -21.11 2.95 -5.83
C GLU A 73 -20.90 2.56 -7.31
N GLU A 74 -20.10 3.32 -8.08
CA GLU A 74 -19.75 3.01 -9.48
C GLU A 74 -19.09 1.62 -9.63
N PHE A 75 -18.35 1.18 -8.62
CA PHE A 75 -17.63 -0.10 -8.64
C PHE A 75 -18.32 -1.16 -7.78
N HIS A 76 -19.42 -0.83 -7.11
CA HIS A 76 -20.04 -1.64 -6.07
C HIS A 76 -19.04 -2.10 -4.98
N LEU A 77 -18.13 -1.21 -4.58
CA LEU A 77 -17.11 -1.50 -3.58
C LEU A 77 -17.32 -0.69 -2.31
N GLU A 78 -17.03 -1.31 -1.18
CA GLU A 78 -16.79 -0.62 0.09
C GLU A 78 -15.30 -0.65 0.42
N LEU A 79 -14.77 0.53 0.75
CA LEU A 79 -13.37 0.74 1.06
C LEU A 79 -13.23 1.11 2.53
N ALA A 80 -12.37 0.40 3.25
CA ALA A 80 -11.88 0.80 4.56
C ALA A 80 -10.38 1.05 4.45
N PHE A 81 -9.95 2.31 4.54
CA PHE A 81 -8.57 2.68 4.25
C PHE A 81 -7.94 3.58 5.31
N LYS A 82 -6.63 3.47 5.45
CA LYS A 82 -5.86 4.14 6.50
C LYS A 82 -4.46 4.51 6.02
N LYS A 83 -3.95 5.62 6.56
CA LYS A 83 -2.56 6.05 6.35
C LYS A 83 -1.63 5.31 7.31
N VAL A 84 -0.53 4.81 6.76
CA VAL A 84 0.49 4.05 7.49
C VAL A 84 1.84 4.75 7.33
N ILE A 85 2.52 5.01 8.45
CA ILE A 85 3.84 5.64 8.47
C ILE A 85 4.83 4.85 9.35
N PRO A 86 6.14 5.00 9.13
CA PRO A 86 7.15 4.48 10.03
C PRO A 86 7.10 5.17 11.40
N ARG A 87 7.31 4.41 12.47
CA ARG A 87 7.56 4.90 13.83
C ARG A 87 8.81 4.24 14.39
N LYS A 88 9.58 5.02 15.14
CA LYS A 88 10.82 4.56 15.76
C LYS A 88 10.55 3.45 16.77
N SER A 89 11.37 2.41 16.76
CA SER A 89 11.37 1.38 17.77
C SER A 89 11.88 1.95 19.10
N VAL A 90 11.31 1.52 20.23
CA VAL A 90 11.74 1.93 21.58
C VAL A 90 12.91 1.12 22.11
N LYS A 91 13.39 0.13 21.36
CA LYS A 91 14.49 -0.74 21.79
C LYS A 91 15.80 0.05 21.88
N PRO A 92 16.63 -0.15 22.93
CA PRO A 92 17.87 0.61 23.13
C PRO A 92 18.84 0.55 21.94
N GLU A 93 18.97 -0.59 21.27
CA GLU A 93 19.83 -0.79 20.10
C GLU A 93 19.39 0.05 18.87
N HIS A 94 18.17 0.60 18.89
CA HIS A 94 17.59 1.38 17.80
C HIS A 94 17.56 2.89 18.07
N VAL A 95 18.16 3.35 19.17
CA VAL A 95 18.16 4.77 19.55
C VAL A 95 18.77 5.67 18.47
N ASN A 96 19.74 5.18 17.69
CA ASN A 96 20.41 5.95 16.65
C ASN A 96 19.86 5.71 15.24
N VAL A 97 18.85 4.86 15.09
CA VAL A 97 18.28 4.57 13.77
C VAL A 97 17.43 5.74 13.29
N GLN A 98 17.70 6.19 12.06
CA GLN A 98 16.90 7.19 11.39
C GLN A 98 15.60 6.58 10.88
N THR A 99 14.46 7.09 11.35
CA THR A 99 13.15 6.68 10.85
C THR A 99 12.92 7.26 9.45
N PRO A 100 12.59 6.45 8.43
CA PRO A 100 12.31 6.98 7.11
C PRO A 100 11.02 7.81 7.09
N LYS A 101 10.94 8.78 6.18
CA LYS A 101 9.75 9.63 5.97
C LYS A 101 8.75 9.00 5.00
N TYR A 102 8.63 7.67 5.04
CA TYR A 102 7.72 6.93 4.15
C TYR A 102 6.26 7.19 4.48
N LYS A 103 5.41 6.95 3.50
CA LYS A 103 3.97 7.10 3.60
C LYS A 103 3.27 6.11 2.71
N LEU A 104 2.51 5.20 3.33
CA LEU A 104 1.68 4.22 2.65
C LEU A 104 0.21 4.51 2.90
N TRP A 105 -0.62 4.04 1.97
CA TRP A 105 -2.05 3.90 2.13
C TRP A 105 -2.43 2.44 1.99
N LEU A 106 -3.10 1.91 3.00
CA LEU A 106 -3.60 0.55 3.03
C LEU A 106 -5.13 0.59 2.99
N PHE A 107 -5.68 -0.06 1.97
CA PHE A 107 -7.10 -0.22 1.73
C PHE A 107 -7.47 -1.68 1.96
N HIS A 108 -8.61 -1.88 2.61
CA HIS A 108 -9.36 -3.12 2.64
C HIS A 108 -10.61 -2.91 1.80
N VAL A 109 -10.87 -3.83 0.90
CA VAL A 109 -11.90 -3.69 -0.12
C VAL A 109 -12.83 -4.88 -0.05
N THR A 110 -14.11 -4.60 0.10
CA THR A 110 -15.19 -5.58 0.11
C THR A 110 -16.13 -5.28 -1.04
N SER A 111 -16.58 -6.33 -1.74
CA SER A 111 -17.67 -6.19 -2.71
C SER A 111 -18.98 -5.97 -1.98
N LYS A 112 -19.82 -5.08 -2.50
CA LYS A 112 -21.20 -4.91 -2.04
C LYS A 112 -22.17 -5.88 -2.72
N LEU A 113 -21.77 -6.49 -3.84
CA LEU A 113 -22.62 -7.45 -4.52
C LEU A 113 -22.53 -8.80 -3.82
N PRO A 114 -23.65 -9.47 -3.56
CA PRO A 114 -23.64 -10.82 -3.03
C PRO A 114 -23.32 -11.80 -4.17
N HIS A 115 -22.03 -11.98 -4.48
CA HIS A 115 -21.57 -13.09 -5.30
C HIS A 115 -20.72 -14.06 -4.44
N PRO A 116 -20.92 -15.39 -4.54
CA PRO A 116 -20.13 -16.35 -3.77
C PRO A 116 -18.62 -16.28 -4.06
N ASP A 117 -18.24 -15.76 -5.24
CA ASP A 117 -16.85 -15.58 -5.65
C ASP A 117 -16.31 -14.16 -5.38
N ASP A 118 -17.08 -13.28 -4.73
CA ASP A 118 -16.61 -11.94 -4.41
C ASP A 118 -15.63 -11.97 -3.23
N GLU A 119 -14.35 -12.15 -3.58
CA GLU A 119 -13.27 -12.15 -2.61
C GLU A 119 -12.94 -10.73 -2.11
N GLU A 120 -12.86 -10.60 -0.79
CA GLU A 120 -12.22 -9.44 -0.17
C GLU A 120 -10.77 -9.33 -0.64
N PHE A 121 -10.28 -8.11 -0.82
CA PHE A 121 -8.89 -7.88 -1.19
C PHE A 121 -8.34 -6.62 -0.55
N SER A 122 -7.02 -6.51 -0.55
CA SER A 122 -6.33 -5.33 -0.03
C SER A 122 -5.59 -4.62 -1.15
N PHE A 123 -5.46 -3.31 -1.03
CA PHE A 123 -4.62 -2.49 -1.90
C PHE A 123 -3.65 -1.68 -1.06
N LEU A 124 -2.37 -1.73 -1.43
CA LEU A 124 -1.31 -0.95 -0.80
C LEU A 124 -0.71 -0.01 -1.84
N TRP A 125 -0.69 1.28 -1.52
CA TRP A 125 0.02 2.29 -2.32
C TRP A 125 1.09 2.96 -1.49
N CYS A 126 2.31 2.97 -2.02
CA CYS A 126 3.41 3.74 -1.46
C CYS A 126 3.48 5.13 -2.10
N GLU A 127 2.92 6.14 -1.44
CA GLU A 127 3.00 7.53 -1.95
C GLU A 127 4.41 8.11 -1.77
N ARG A 128 5.09 7.77 -0.68
CA ARG A 128 6.50 8.13 -0.44
C ARG A 128 7.24 6.94 0.12
N GLY A 129 8.33 6.54 -0.52
CA GLY A 129 8.99 5.28 -0.24
C GLY A 129 10.49 5.29 -0.50
N LYS A 130 11.08 4.10 -0.47
CA LYS A 130 12.45 3.86 -0.92
C LYS A 130 12.58 4.19 -2.41
N PRO A 131 13.68 4.79 -2.89
CA PRO A 131 13.94 4.86 -4.32
C PRO A 131 13.96 3.44 -4.90
N VAL A 132 13.48 3.29 -6.13
CA VAL A 132 13.64 2.03 -6.87
C VAL A 132 15.14 1.87 -7.12
N GLU A 133 15.74 0.80 -6.61
CA GLU A 133 17.12 0.48 -6.95
C GLU A 133 17.18 0.19 -8.45
N PRO A 134 18.13 0.79 -9.20
CA PRO A 134 18.29 0.46 -10.60
C PRO A 134 18.58 -1.03 -10.71
N GLU A 135 17.92 -1.71 -11.64
CA GLU A 135 18.31 -3.05 -12.05
C GLU A 135 19.81 -2.99 -12.37
N SER A 136 20.57 -3.93 -11.80
CA SER A 136 22.03 -3.92 -11.88
C SER A 136 22.46 -3.68 -13.34
N PRO A 137 23.45 -2.80 -13.61
CA PRO A 137 23.93 -2.58 -14.97
C PRO A 137 24.39 -3.86 -15.69
N LEU A 138 24.66 -4.93 -14.94
CA LEU A 138 25.06 -6.25 -15.44
C LEU A 138 23.89 -7.06 -16.05
N ASP A 139 22.64 -6.72 -15.77
CA ASP A 139 21.47 -7.39 -16.37
C ASP A 139 21.11 -6.80 -17.74
N ALA A 140 21.51 -5.55 -18.01
CA ALA A 140 21.30 -4.90 -19.31
C ALA A 140 22.22 -5.45 -20.42
N SER A 141 23.31 -6.12 -20.08
CA SER A 141 24.25 -6.70 -21.07
C SER A 141 23.75 -7.97 -21.78
N PHE A 142 22.62 -8.56 -21.37
CA PHE A 142 22.10 -9.79 -21.97
C PHE A 142 21.11 -9.59 -23.13
N PHE A 143 20.73 -8.35 -23.44
CA PHE A 143 19.77 -8.04 -24.52
C PHE A 143 20.41 -7.52 -25.82
N ASN A 144 21.74 -7.56 -25.94
CA ASN A 144 22.47 -7.22 -27.17
C ASN A 144 23.19 -8.44 -27.75
N VAL A 145 22.44 -9.45 -28.21
CA VAL A 145 22.95 -10.50 -29.11
C VAL A 145 21.97 -10.71 -30.25
#